data_AF-A0AAW4CXC7-F1
#
_entry.id   AF-A0AAW4CXC7-F1
#
_cell.length_a   1.000
_cell.length_b   1.000
_cell.length_c   1.000
_cell.angle_alpha   90.00
_cell.angle_beta   90.00
_cell.angle_gamma   90.00
#
_symmetry.space_group_name_H-M   'P 1'
#
loop_
_entity.id
_entity.type
_entity.pdbx_description
1 polymer ?
#
loop_
_entity_poly.entity_id
_entity_poly.type
_entity_poly.pdbx_seq_one_letter_code
_entity_poly.pdbx_strand_id
1 'polypeptide(L)'
;MSILKKIESEYGEFSAIRDRLPRDCVGKFSKSHYEKLKKLFVDGEYLVGVEWIARHYLASKKISLAALYFTQSETLQERGMKNLSFYACYYSLFSALSANMLLNADFRLDKVRTISHSALARDIENYFVKTNIYDREVVSLLEELRFCRELYSYHLPISGDVIHGKTVLDIDSLHVRLGETLPICLQMSDMQSYLSYYAWEEVVGRPIDVLNERMSEVDDLFWSIVQREGPSSISHNDRGDYMLLGYFLKTGKPIPMTWLINEKVLEEVECAWEEEECDDGYQISSVAQYLSRVIRA
;
A
#
# COMPACT_ATOMS: atom_id res chain seq x y z
N MET A 1 12.51 -23.43 11.13
CA MET A 1 11.12 -23.11 10.70
C MET A 1 11.22 -22.05 9.61
N SER A 2 10.44 -22.12 8.52
CA SER A 2 10.48 -21.06 7.48
C SER A 2 9.95 -19.74 8.06
N ILE A 3 10.50 -18.59 7.65
CA ILE A 3 10.08 -17.29 8.15
C ILE A 3 8.57 -17.06 8.01
N LEU A 4 7.97 -17.47 6.89
CA LEU A 4 6.52 -17.37 6.66
C LEU A 4 5.71 -18.12 7.73
N LYS A 5 6.03 -19.40 7.96
CA LYS A 5 5.39 -20.19 9.04
C LYS A 5 5.57 -19.59 10.43
N LYS A 6 6.70 -18.94 10.69
CA LYS A 6 6.93 -18.24 11.97
C LYS A 6 5.93 -17.07 12.10
N ILE A 7 5.86 -16.21 11.07
CA ILE A 7 4.92 -15.09 11.00
C ILE A 7 3.48 -15.60 11.18
N GLU A 8 3.09 -16.61 10.41
CA GLU A 8 1.72 -17.17 10.48
C GLU A 8 1.39 -17.77 11.85
N SER A 9 2.37 -18.35 12.54
CA SER A 9 2.16 -18.90 13.88
C SER A 9 2.02 -17.85 14.98
N GLU A 10 2.60 -16.66 14.79
CA GLU A 10 2.59 -15.57 15.77
C GLU A 10 1.45 -14.58 15.51
N TYR A 11 1.04 -14.38 14.25
CA TYR A 11 0.12 -13.31 13.84
C TYR A 11 -1.05 -13.77 12.95
N GLY A 12 -1.18 -15.07 12.70
CA GLY A 12 -2.27 -15.66 11.92
C GLY A 12 -1.96 -15.84 10.42
N GLU A 13 -2.78 -16.65 9.74
CA GLU A 13 -2.56 -17.01 8.34
C GLU A 13 -3.00 -15.91 7.35
N PHE A 14 -2.21 -15.70 6.30
CA PHE A 14 -2.59 -14.84 5.16
C PHE A 14 -3.59 -15.57 4.24
N SER A 15 -4.84 -15.72 4.70
CA SER A 15 -5.89 -16.53 4.07
C SER A 15 -6.16 -16.16 2.60
N ALA A 16 -6.31 -14.87 2.28
CA ALA A 16 -6.59 -14.43 0.91
C ALA A 16 -5.44 -14.79 -0.05
N ILE A 17 -4.20 -14.69 0.42
CA ILE A 17 -3.02 -15.16 -0.32
C ILE A 17 -3.06 -16.67 -0.48
N ARG A 18 -3.31 -17.40 0.61
CA ARG A 18 -3.24 -18.86 0.66
C ARG A 18 -4.31 -19.56 -0.17
N ASP A 19 -5.48 -18.95 -0.28
CA ASP A 19 -6.62 -19.50 -1.01
C ASP A 19 -6.47 -19.34 -2.52
N ARG A 20 -5.73 -18.32 -2.98
CA ARG A 20 -5.60 -18.00 -4.40
C ARG A 20 -4.23 -18.28 -5.00
N LEU A 21 -3.16 -18.24 -4.20
CA LEU A 21 -1.79 -18.40 -4.69
C LEU A 21 -1.20 -19.77 -4.28
N PRO A 22 -0.42 -20.42 -5.15
CA PRO A 22 0.27 -21.66 -4.80
C PRO A 22 1.22 -21.46 -3.62
N ARG A 23 1.09 -22.29 -2.57
CA ARG A 23 1.90 -22.19 -1.33
C ARG A 23 3.41 -22.15 -1.59
N ASP A 24 3.87 -22.90 -2.58
CA ASP A 24 5.28 -22.97 -2.95
C ASP A 24 5.82 -21.63 -3.49
N CYS A 25 4.99 -20.86 -4.19
CA CYS A 25 5.37 -19.55 -4.74
C CYS A 25 5.54 -18.53 -3.62
N VAL A 26 4.54 -18.44 -2.72
CA VAL A 26 4.56 -17.51 -1.59
C VAL A 26 5.73 -17.82 -0.67
N GLY A 27 5.95 -19.09 -0.30
CA GLY A 27 7.08 -19.49 0.54
C GLY A 27 8.44 -19.18 -0.08
N LYS A 28 8.61 -19.39 -1.40
CA LYS A 28 9.83 -19.04 -2.13
C LYS A 28 10.06 -17.52 -2.16
N PHE A 29 9.00 -16.76 -2.43
CA PHE A 29 9.05 -15.30 -2.43
C PHE A 29 9.41 -14.77 -1.05
N SER A 30 8.69 -15.17 0.00
CA SER A 30 8.96 -14.72 1.38
C SER A 30 10.39 -15.03 1.80
N LYS A 31 10.90 -16.23 1.48
CA LYS A 31 12.30 -16.60 1.76
C LYS A 31 13.28 -15.73 0.98
N SER A 32 13.09 -15.60 -0.34
CA SER A 32 13.98 -14.79 -1.18
C SER A 32 14.01 -13.34 -0.74
N HIS A 33 12.85 -12.79 -0.40
CA HIS A 33 12.71 -11.41 0.05
C HIS A 33 13.38 -11.18 1.39
N TYR A 34 13.14 -12.09 2.34
CA TYR A 34 13.75 -12.09 3.66
C TYR A 34 15.28 -12.08 3.60
N GLU A 35 15.89 -12.93 2.78
CA GLU A 35 17.35 -12.98 2.65
C GLU A 35 17.92 -11.69 2.01
N LYS A 36 17.20 -11.08 1.05
CA LYS A 36 17.58 -9.78 0.49
C LYS A 36 17.54 -8.68 1.54
N LEU A 37 16.48 -8.64 2.36
CA LEU A 37 16.32 -7.69 3.45
C LEU A 37 17.43 -7.85 4.50
N LYS A 38 17.74 -9.09 4.89
CA LYS A 38 18.86 -9.37 5.79
C LYS A 38 20.17 -8.83 5.24
N LYS A 39 20.48 -9.13 3.98
CA LYS A 39 21.69 -8.60 3.33
C LYS A 39 21.70 -7.07 3.33
N LEU A 40 20.57 -6.46 2.96
CA LEU A 40 20.40 -5.01 2.93
C LEU A 40 20.63 -4.35 4.29
N PHE A 41 20.19 -4.98 5.39
CA PHE A 41 20.40 -4.44 6.75
C PHE A 41 21.79 -4.73 7.32
N VAL A 42 22.44 -5.84 6.93
CA VAL A 42 23.83 -6.13 7.31
C VAL A 42 24.79 -5.16 6.62
N ASP A 43 24.61 -4.97 5.31
CA ASP A 43 25.47 -4.12 4.48
C ASP A 43 25.08 -2.63 4.57
N GLY A 44 23.91 -2.35 5.15
CA GLY A 44 23.26 -1.05 5.11
C GLY A 44 23.85 -0.05 6.10
N GLU A 45 24.05 1.17 5.65
CA GLU A 45 24.38 2.29 6.53
C GLU A 45 23.17 2.72 7.36
N TYR A 46 23.40 3.55 8.38
CA TYR A 46 22.37 4.17 9.23
C TYR A 46 21.09 4.59 8.50
N LEU A 47 21.23 5.30 7.36
CA LEU A 47 20.08 5.79 6.59
C LEU A 47 19.22 4.68 6.00
N VAL A 48 19.75 3.48 5.76
CA VAL A 48 18.94 2.35 5.29
C VAL A 48 17.89 1.99 6.34
N GLY A 49 18.26 1.96 7.62
CA GLY A 49 17.30 1.69 8.69
C GLY A 49 16.21 2.77 8.77
N VAL A 50 16.61 4.05 8.69
CA VAL A 50 15.68 5.19 8.68
C VAL A 50 14.74 5.13 7.46
N GLU A 51 15.28 4.81 6.27
CA GLU A 51 14.52 4.63 5.04
C GLU A 51 13.48 3.52 5.18
N TRP A 52 13.81 2.40 5.81
CA TRP A 52 12.87 1.29 5.99
C TRP A 52 11.78 1.59 7.01
N ILE A 53 12.06 2.36 8.07
CA ILE A 53 11.01 2.90 8.94
C ILE A 53 10.05 3.78 8.12
N ALA A 54 10.60 4.68 7.29
CA ALA A 54 9.79 5.55 6.45
C ALA A 54 8.98 4.78 5.38
N ARG A 55 9.54 3.71 4.81
CA ARG A 55 8.83 2.82 3.87
C ARG A 55 7.63 2.14 4.53
N HIS A 56 7.78 1.66 5.76
CA HIS A 56 6.68 1.04 6.50
C HIS A 56 5.56 2.05 6.79
N TYR A 57 5.92 3.26 7.21
CA TYR A 57 4.96 4.34 7.39
C TYR A 57 4.23 4.66 6.07
N LEU A 58 4.95 4.87 4.97
CA LEU A 58 4.33 5.17 3.68
C LEU A 58 3.44 4.04 3.15
N ALA A 59 3.87 2.79 3.33
CA ALA A 59 3.09 1.63 2.92
C ALA A 59 1.81 1.50 3.78
N SER A 60 1.88 1.80 5.08
CA SER A 60 0.69 1.85 5.93
C SER A 60 -0.32 2.92 5.48
N LYS A 61 0.15 4.13 5.13
CA LYS A 61 -0.70 5.17 4.52
C LYS A 61 -1.33 4.70 3.21
N LYS A 62 -0.58 4.00 2.36
CA LYS A 62 -1.09 3.50 1.08
C LYS A 62 -2.14 2.41 1.26
N ILE A 63 -2.02 1.55 2.25
CA ILE A 63 -3.03 0.55 2.59
C ILE A 63 -4.29 1.22 3.16
N SER A 64 -4.14 2.18 4.08
CA SER A 64 -5.28 2.96 4.58
C SER A 64 -6.00 3.70 3.47
N LEU A 65 -5.26 4.29 2.53
CA LEU A 65 -5.83 4.93 1.34
C LEU A 65 -6.51 3.94 0.41
N ALA A 66 -5.96 2.74 0.25
CA ALA A 66 -6.57 1.68 -0.55
C ALA A 66 -7.92 1.24 0.02
N ALA A 67 -7.99 1.05 1.33
CA ALA A 67 -9.22 0.73 2.04
C ALA A 67 -10.23 1.89 1.96
N LEU A 68 -9.80 3.13 2.23
CA LEU A 68 -10.63 4.33 2.11
C LEU A 68 -11.31 4.42 0.75
N TYR A 69 -10.55 4.28 -0.33
CA TYR A 69 -11.13 4.34 -1.67
C TYR A 69 -12.04 3.15 -1.98
N PHE A 70 -11.73 1.96 -1.46
CA PHE A 70 -12.60 0.79 -1.67
C PHE A 70 -13.96 0.99 -1.00
N THR A 71 -13.97 1.31 0.30
CA THR A 71 -15.22 1.52 1.06
C THR A 71 -15.99 2.74 0.57
N GLN A 72 -15.31 3.81 0.13
CA GLN A 72 -15.98 4.91 -0.55
C GLN A 72 -16.62 4.48 -1.88
N SER A 73 -15.97 3.58 -2.63
CA SER A 73 -16.55 3.09 -3.87
C SER A 73 -17.84 2.29 -3.65
N GLU A 74 -17.96 1.58 -2.52
CA GLU A 74 -19.19 0.91 -2.08
C GLU A 74 -20.31 1.96 -1.84
N THR A 75 -20.06 2.96 -1.00
CA THR A 75 -21.02 4.04 -0.72
C THR A 75 -21.42 4.84 -1.97
N LEU A 76 -20.46 5.13 -2.85
CA LEU A 76 -20.73 5.83 -4.10
C LEU A 76 -21.63 5.01 -5.03
N GLN A 77 -21.43 3.69 -5.10
CA GLN A 77 -22.28 2.81 -5.90
C GLN A 77 -23.71 2.73 -5.34
N GLU A 78 -23.85 2.62 -4.02
CA GLU A 78 -25.17 2.63 -3.36
C GLU A 78 -25.96 3.91 -3.65
N ARG A 79 -25.26 5.05 -3.80
CA ARG A 79 -25.84 6.34 -4.17
C ARG A 79 -25.96 6.58 -5.68
N GLY A 80 -25.62 5.60 -6.51
CA GLY A 80 -25.70 5.71 -7.97
C GLY A 80 -24.62 6.60 -8.62
N MET A 81 -23.56 6.96 -7.90
CA MET A 81 -22.46 7.83 -8.36
C MET A 81 -21.38 7.05 -9.13
N LYS A 82 -21.78 6.31 -10.16
CA LYS A 82 -20.93 5.32 -10.87
C LYS A 82 -19.63 5.90 -11.43
N ASN A 83 -19.63 7.14 -11.92
CA ASN A 83 -18.43 7.79 -12.46
C ASN A 83 -17.34 7.98 -11.40
N LEU A 84 -17.73 8.38 -10.18
CA LEU A 84 -16.81 8.53 -9.05
C LEU A 84 -16.35 7.17 -8.51
N SER A 85 -17.19 6.15 -8.60
CA SER A 85 -16.82 4.78 -8.22
C SER A 85 -15.65 4.25 -9.06
N PHE A 86 -15.59 4.51 -10.38
CA PHE A 86 -14.41 4.13 -11.18
C PHE A 86 -13.13 4.81 -10.69
N TYR A 87 -13.21 6.09 -10.30
CA TYR A 87 -12.09 6.82 -9.73
C TYR A 87 -11.60 6.16 -8.44
N ALA A 88 -12.52 5.88 -7.51
CA ALA A 88 -12.22 5.27 -6.24
C ALA A 88 -11.65 3.85 -6.41
N CYS A 89 -12.29 2.99 -7.20
CA CYS A 89 -11.80 1.64 -7.48
C CYS A 89 -10.37 1.63 -8.04
N TYR A 90 -10.07 2.51 -9.00
CA TYR A 90 -8.72 2.62 -9.56
C TYR A 90 -7.69 2.96 -8.50
N TYR A 91 -7.94 4.02 -7.72
CA TYR A 91 -6.97 4.48 -6.72
C TYR A 91 -6.86 3.54 -5.52
N SER A 92 -7.89 2.73 -5.26
CA SER A 92 -7.81 1.63 -4.30
C SER A 92 -6.75 0.62 -4.70
N LEU A 93 -6.87 0.03 -5.90
CA LEU A 93 -5.90 -0.96 -6.39
C LEU A 93 -4.50 -0.37 -6.59
N PHE A 94 -4.42 0.85 -7.17
CA PHE A 94 -3.16 1.56 -7.35
C PHE A 94 -2.42 1.76 -6.03
N SER A 95 -3.14 2.13 -4.97
CA SER A 95 -2.52 2.36 -3.65
C SER A 95 -2.05 1.06 -3.01
N ALA A 96 -2.85 -0.01 -3.08
CA ALA A 96 -2.44 -1.32 -2.56
C ALA A 96 -1.19 -1.87 -3.28
N LEU A 97 -1.13 -1.77 -4.61
CA LEU A 97 0.05 -2.19 -5.38
C LEU A 97 1.26 -1.29 -5.12
N SER A 98 1.06 0.01 -4.90
CA SER A 98 2.13 0.93 -4.50
C SER A 98 2.72 0.57 -3.13
N ALA A 99 1.91 0.12 -2.17
CA ALA A 99 2.38 -0.37 -0.87
C ALA A 99 3.31 -1.58 -1.02
N ASN A 100 2.94 -2.53 -1.89
CA ASN A 100 3.77 -3.70 -2.20
C ASN A 100 5.13 -3.31 -2.79
N MET A 101 5.18 -2.26 -3.63
CA MET A 101 6.43 -1.74 -4.18
C MET A 101 7.30 -1.04 -3.13
N LEU A 102 6.68 -0.31 -2.20
CA LEU A 102 7.40 0.40 -1.12
C LEU A 102 8.15 -0.56 -0.19
N LEU A 103 7.58 -1.74 0.08
CA LEU A 103 8.16 -2.76 0.95
C LEU A 103 9.06 -3.75 0.21
N ASN A 104 9.36 -3.49 -1.06
CA ASN A 104 10.18 -4.38 -1.85
C ASN A 104 11.63 -3.88 -1.96
N ALA A 105 12.57 -4.69 -1.46
CA ALA A 105 14.00 -4.40 -1.40
C ALA A 105 14.68 -4.22 -2.77
N ASP A 106 14.10 -4.71 -3.87
CA ASP A 106 14.66 -4.48 -5.21
C ASP A 106 14.34 -3.09 -5.77
N PHE A 107 13.43 -2.35 -5.13
CA PHE A 107 13.02 -1.02 -5.58
C PHE A 107 13.52 0.06 -4.64
N ARG A 108 14.14 1.10 -5.21
CA ARG A 108 14.60 2.28 -4.47
C ARG A 108 13.43 3.20 -4.12
N LEU A 109 13.45 3.77 -2.91
CA LEU A 109 12.35 4.59 -2.39
C LEU A 109 12.09 5.80 -3.28
N ASP A 110 13.15 6.43 -3.77
CA ASP A 110 13.09 7.62 -4.61
C ASP A 110 12.30 7.39 -5.91
N LYS A 111 12.38 6.18 -6.48
CA LYS A 111 11.61 5.77 -7.66
C LYS A 111 10.17 5.40 -7.33
N VAL A 112 9.95 4.67 -6.23
CA VAL A 112 8.61 4.18 -5.88
C VAL A 112 7.70 5.32 -5.42
N ARG A 113 8.22 6.31 -4.68
CA ARG A 113 7.42 7.43 -4.15
C ARG A 113 6.86 8.37 -5.23
N THR A 114 7.45 8.37 -6.43
CA THR A 114 7.06 9.19 -7.60
C THR A 114 6.61 8.33 -8.77
N ILE A 115 6.25 7.07 -8.51
CA ILE A 115 5.89 6.12 -9.57
C ILE A 115 4.67 6.61 -10.36
N SER A 116 4.78 6.63 -11.68
CA SER A 116 3.67 6.96 -12.55
C SER A 116 2.70 5.79 -12.70
N HIS A 117 1.48 6.08 -13.16
CA HIS A 117 0.45 5.06 -13.42
C HIS A 117 0.96 3.91 -14.32
N SER A 118 1.51 4.24 -15.48
CA SER A 118 2.05 3.23 -16.41
C SER A 118 3.30 2.52 -15.86
N ALA A 119 4.13 3.21 -15.06
CA ALA A 119 5.31 2.59 -14.46
C ALA A 119 4.92 1.56 -13.42
N LEU A 120 3.90 1.82 -12.60
CA LEU A 120 3.41 0.88 -11.60
C LEU A 120 2.93 -0.42 -12.26
N ALA A 121 2.05 -0.33 -13.26
CA ALA A 121 1.54 -1.52 -13.95
C ALA A 121 2.67 -2.38 -14.54
N ARG A 122 3.62 -1.73 -15.22
CA ARG A 122 4.80 -2.39 -15.80
C ARG A 122 5.68 -3.04 -14.73
N ASP A 123 5.93 -2.37 -13.62
CA ASP A 123 6.85 -2.87 -12.60
C ASP A 123 6.20 -4.03 -11.80
N ILE A 124 4.89 -3.96 -11.56
CA ILE A 124 4.09 -5.06 -11.00
C ILE A 124 4.13 -6.28 -11.94
N GLU A 125 3.91 -6.08 -13.25
CA GLU A 125 3.99 -7.17 -14.23
C GLU A 125 5.40 -7.78 -14.26
N ASN A 126 6.44 -6.94 -14.33
CA ASN A 126 7.80 -7.40 -14.46
C ASN A 126 8.36 -8.10 -13.22
N TYR A 127 7.82 -7.80 -12.04
CA TYR A 127 8.32 -8.36 -10.80
C TYR A 127 7.34 -9.37 -10.20
N PHE A 128 6.16 -8.92 -9.76
CA PHE A 128 5.22 -9.76 -9.01
C PHE A 128 4.54 -10.82 -9.89
N VAL A 129 4.21 -10.47 -11.14
CA VAL A 129 3.64 -11.47 -12.07
C VAL A 129 4.71 -12.47 -12.52
N LYS A 130 5.91 -12.02 -12.88
CA LYS A 130 7.01 -12.94 -13.24
C LYS A 130 7.48 -13.84 -12.11
N THR A 131 7.29 -13.43 -10.85
CA THR A 131 7.56 -14.28 -9.67
C THR A 131 6.37 -15.15 -9.26
N ASN A 132 5.28 -15.15 -10.04
CA ASN A 132 4.02 -15.87 -9.78
C ASN A 132 3.39 -15.53 -8.43
N ILE A 133 3.57 -14.28 -7.99
CA ILE A 133 2.94 -13.73 -6.79
C ILE A 133 1.61 -13.07 -7.14
N TYR A 134 1.48 -12.54 -8.35
CA TYR A 134 0.20 -12.12 -8.90
C TYR A 134 -0.07 -12.79 -10.24
N ASP A 135 -1.34 -13.00 -10.54
CA ASP A 135 -1.78 -13.30 -11.89
C ASP A 135 -1.78 -12.04 -12.74
N ARG A 136 -1.67 -12.22 -14.07
CA ARG A 136 -1.80 -11.11 -15.04
C ARG A 136 -3.13 -10.37 -14.92
N GLU A 137 -4.16 -11.02 -14.38
CA GLU A 137 -5.45 -10.42 -14.09
C GLU A 137 -5.36 -9.18 -13.19
N VAL A 138 -4.42 -9.14 -12.24
CA VAL A 138 -4.23 -7.95 -11.37
C VAL A 138 -3.80 -6.73 -12.19
N VAL A 139 -2.93 -6.95 -13.18
CA VAL A 139 -2.46 -5.89 -14.09
C VAL A 139 -3.57 -5.51 -15.08
N SER A 140 -4.31 -6.50 -15.61
CA SER A 140 -5.46 -6.24 -16.50
C SER A 140 -6.52 -5.40 -15.79
N LEU A 141 -6.87 -5.75 -14.55
CA LEU A 141 -7.84 -5.02 -13.74
C LEU A 141 -7.37 -3.59 -13.47
N LEU A 142 -6.09 -3.38 -13.16
CA LEU A 142 -5.54 -2.04 -12.96
C LEU A 142 -5.67 -1.16 -14.22
N GLU A 143 -5.34 -1.68 -15.39
CA GLU A 143 -5.43 -0.95 -16.67
C GLU A 143 -6.88 -0.72 -17.11
N GLU A 144 -7.79 -1.67 -16.88
CA GLU A 144 -9.23 -1.51 -17.13
C GLU A 144 -9.84 -0.43 -16.25
N LEU A 145 -9.53 -0.46 -14.95
CA LEU A 145 -9.96 0.58 -14.00
C LEU A 145 -9.39 1.95 -14.38
N ARG A 146 -8.11 2.00 -14.80
CA ARG A 146 -7.47 3.23 -15.26
C ARG A 146 -8.18 3.80 -16.48
N PHE A 147 -8.43 2.96 -17.47
CA PHE A 147 -9.11 3.35 -18.70
C PHE A 147 -10.50 3.92 -18.40
N CYS A 148 -11.32 3.20 -17.61
CA CYS A 148 -12.64 3.68 -17.21
C CYS A 148 -12.54 5.00 -16.42
N ARG A 149 -11.61 5.09 -15.45
CA ARG A 149 -11.38 6.32 -14.69
C ARG A 149 -11.06 7.51 -15.59
N GLU A 150 -10.16 7.36 -16.56
CA GLU A 150 -9.79 8.43 -17.50
C GLU A 150 -10.95 8.79 -18.44
N LEU A 151 -11.65 7.79 -18.97
CA LEU A 151 -12.80 7.98 -19.86
C LEU A 151 -13.91 8.78 -19.18
N TYR A 152 -14.33 8.37 -17.99
CA TYR A 152 -15.40 9.04 -17.25
C TYR A 152 -14.97 10.36 -16.59
N SER A 153 -13.67 10.62 -16.41
CA SER A 153 -13.18 11.90 -15.87
C SER A 153 -13.03 12.99 -16.93
N TYR A 154 -12.65 12.63 -18.17
CA TYR A 154 -12.28 13.61 -19.19
C TYR A 154 -13.22 13.65 -20.40
N HIS A 155 -13.95 12.57 -20.67
CA HIS A 155 -14.73 12.45 -21.91
C HIS A 155 -16.23 12.27 -21.68
N LEU A 156 -16.66 11.72 -20.53
CA LEU A 156 -18.06 11.45 -20.17
C LEU A 156 -18.86 10.81 -21.32
N PRO A 157 -18.69 9.50 -21.57
CA PRO A 157 -19.39 8.84 -22.66
C PRO A 157 -20.91 8.91 -22.45
N ILE A 158 -21.62 9.51 -23.42
CA ILE A 158 -23.09 9.67 -23.38
C ILE A 158 -23.80 8.35 -23.73
N SER A 159 -23.15 7.49 -24.52
CA SER A 159 -23.66 6.18 -24.94
C SER A 159 -22.52 5.27 -25.39
N GLY A 160 -22.80 3.98 -25.52
CA GLY A 160 -21.85 2.97 -25.97
C GLY A 160 -21.20 2.21 -24.82
N ASP A 161 -20.93 0.93 -25.05
CA ASP A 161 -20.30 0.05 -24.07
C ASP A 161 -18.78 0.22 -24.11
N VAL A 162 -18.16 0.17 -22.94
CA VAL A 162 -16.70 -0.01 -22.83
C VAL A 162 -16.41 -1.49 -22.98
N ILE A 163 -15.62 -1.89 -23.96
CA ILE A 163 -15.36 -3.31 -24.28
C ILE A 163 -13.86 -3.60 -24.20
N HIS A 164 -13.49 -4.62 -23.42
CA HIS A 164 -12.17 -5.25 -23.47
C HIS A 164 -12.31 -6.68 -23.99
N GLY A 165 -11.92 -6.89 -25.25
CA GLY A 165 -12.07 -8.18 -25.93
C GLY A 165 -13.54 -8.53 -26.13
N LYS A 166 -14.06 -9.48 -25.35
CA LYS A 166 -15.49 -9.88 -25.37
C LYS A 166 -16.26 -9.43 -24.13
N THR A 167 -15.59 -8.76 -23.20
CA THR A 167 -16.17 -8.38 -21.91
C THR A 167 -16.57 -6.92 -21.93
N VAL A 168 -17.80 -6.63 -21.51
CA VAL A 168 -18.25 -5.27 -21.23
C VAL A 168 -17.71 -4.87 -19.86
N LEU A 169 -17.06 -3.71 -19.79
CA LEU A 169 -16.54 -3.15 -18.56
C LEU A 169 -17.59 -2.25 -17.92
N ASP A 170 -18.28 -2.78 -16.92
CA ASP A 170 -19.17 -2.01 -16.06
C ASP A 170 -18.60 -1.91 -14.64
N ILE A 171 -19.05 -0.91 -13.89
CA ILE A 171 -18.54 -0.66 -12.55
C ILE A 171 -18.82 -1.82 -11.59
N ASP A 172 -19.96 -2.49 -11.72
CA ASP A 172 -20.40 -3.52 -10.79
C ASP A 172 -19.48 -4.75 -10.93
N SER A 173 -19.17 -5.16 -12.18
CA SER A 173 -18.20 -6.20 -12.50
C SER A 173 -16.77 -5.86 -12.04
N LEU A 174 -16.30 -4.64 -12.32
CA LEU A 174 -14.96 -4.22 -11.93
C LEU A 174 -14.81 -4.12 -10.41
N HIS A 175 -15.85 -3.67 -9.71
CA HIS A 175 -15.86 -3.60 -8.26
C HIS A 175 -15.82 -4.99 -7.62
N VAL A 176 -16.58 -5.97 -8.14
CA VAL A 176 -16.51 -7.37 -7.67
C VAL A 176 -15.10 -7.92 -7.84
N ARG A 177 -14.50 -7.77 -9.03
CA ARG A 177 -13.12 -8.22 -9.30
C ARG A 177 -12.10 -7.53 -8.39
N LEU A 178 -12.30 -6.25 -8.08
CA LEU A 178 -11.49 -5.53 -7.11
C LEU A 178 -11.67 -6.10 -5.69
N GLY A 179 -12.90 -6.36 -5.26
CA GLY A 179 -13.19 -6.94 -3.94
C GLY A 179 -12.53 -8.29 -3.71
N GLU A 180 -12.34 -9.09 -4.77
CA GLU A 180 -11.59 -10.34 -4.69
C GLU A 180 -10.06 -10.15 -4.74
N THR A 181 -9.57 -9.11 -5.44
CA THR A 181 -8.14 -8.88 -5.69
C THR A 181 -7.46 -8.09 -4.57
N LEU A 182 -8.18 -7.11 -4.02
CA LEU A 182 -7.67 -6.17 -3.03
C LEU A 182 -7.18 -6.88 -1.75
N PRO A 183 -7.91 -7.84 -1.15
CA PRO A 183 -7.44 -8.55 0.03
C PRO A 183 -6.07 -9.19 -0.11
N ILE A 184 -5.77 -9.74 -1.29
CA ILE A 184 -4.49 -10.37 -1.60
C ILE A 184 -3.37 -9.32 -1.63
N CYS A 185 -3.64 -8.17 -2.24
CA CYS A 185 -2.70 -7.08 -2.32
C CYS A 185 -2.38 -6.49 -0.94
N LEU A 186 -3.39 -6.38 -0.07
CA LEU A 186 -3.24 -5.88 1.30
C LEU A 186 -2.47 -6.85 2.18
N GLN A 187 -2.83 -8.14 2.18
CA GLN A 187 -2.10 -9.16 2.92
C GLN A 187 -0.65 -9.34 2.43
N MET A 188 -0.39 -9.11 1.13
CA MET A 188 0.98 -9.17 0.58
C MET A 188 1.85 -8.06 1.15
N SER A 189 1.28 -6.85 1.31
CA SER A 189 1.99 -5.74 1.91
C SER A 189 2.26 -6.03 3.39
N ASP A 190 1.26 -6.52 4.13
CA ASP A 190 1.41 -6.84 5.55
C ASP A 190 2.47 -7.92 5.78
N MET A 191 2.40 -9.03 5.03
CA MET A 191 3.42 -10.09 5.04
C MET A 191 4.82 -9.52 4.77
N GLN A 192 4.99 -8.67 3.74
CA GLN A 192 6.29 -8.07 3.45
C GLN A 192 6.80 -7.21 4.61
N SER A 193 5.93 -6.50 5.34
CA SER A 193 6.33 -5.71 6.50
C SER A 193 6.79 -6.56 7.68
N TYR A 194 6.21 -7.75 7.86
CA TYR A 194 6.73 -8.72 8.83
C TYR A 194 8.09 -9.28 8.43
N LEU A 195 8.33 -9.52 7.12
CA LEU A 195 9.62 -10.00 6.64
C LEU A 195 10.74 -9.01 6.94
N SER A 196 10.53 -7.71 6.71
CA SER A 196 11.52 -6.68 7.05
C SER A 196 11.70 -6.50 8.55
N TYR A 197 10.61 -6.55 9.34
CA TYR A 197 10.71 -6.54 10.81
C TYR A 197 11.59 -7.68 11.32
N TYR A 198 11.31 -8.93 10.94
CA TYR A 198 12.11 -10.06 11.41
C TYR A 198 13.54 -10.05 10.85
N ALA A 199 13.75 -9.56 9.63
CA ALA A 199 15.08 -9.46 9.06
C ALA A 199 15.93 -8.48 9.89
N TRP A 200 15.34 -7.36 10.31
CA TRP A 200 15.96 -6.41 11.23
C TRP A 200 16.28 -7.05 12.58
N GLU A 201 15.31 -7.72 13.20
CA GLU A 201 15.51 -8.37 14.51
C GLU A 201 16.62 -9.43 14.46
N GLU A 202 16.76 -10.16 13.35
CA GLU A 202 17.78 -11.21 13.22
C GLU A 202 19.20 -10.66 13.04
N VAL A 203 19.38 -9.61 12.23
CA VAL A 203 20.72 -9.15 11.83
C VAL A 203 21.19 -7.87 12.50
N VAL A 204 20.26 -6.98 12.88
CA VAL A 204 20.57 -5.75 13.61
C VAL A 204 20.26 -5.93 15.09
N GLY A 205 19.07 -6.46 15.41
CA GLY A 205 18.68 -6.88 16.76
C GLY A 205 18.57 -5.77 17.81
N ARG A 206 18.74 -4.50 17.43
CA ARG A 206 18.63 -3.33 18.30
C ARG A 206 17.98 -2.16 17.58
N PRO A 207 17.35 -1.22 18.31
CA PRO A 207 16.89 0.04 17.74
C PRO A 207 18.05 0.86 17.18
N ILE A 208 17.75 1.68 16.17
CA ILE A 208 18.63 2.73 15.65
C ILE A 208 18.82 3.78 16.75
N ASP A 209 20.08 4.06 17.09
CA ASP A 209 20.43 5.21 17.89
C ASP A 209 20.30 6.48 17.03
N VAL A 210 19.34 7.36 17.33
CA VAL A 210 19.17 8.60 16.56
C VAL A 210 20.38 9.50 16.80
N LEU A 211 21.22 9.66 15.78
CA LEU A 211 22.47 10.41 15.85
C LEU A 211 22.22 11.87 15.48
N ASN A 212 22.37 12.78 16.45
CA ASN A 212 22.20 14.23 16.23
C ASN A 212 23.04 14.77 15.06
N GLU A 213 24.24 14.23 14.89
CA GLU A 213 25.17 14.58 13.81
C GLU A 213 24.70 14.17 12.41
N ARG A 214 23.78 13.21 12.30
CA ARG A 214 23.18 12.74 11.03
C ARG A 214 21.74 13.25 10.82
N MET A 215 21.23 14.10 11.70
CA MET A 215 19.84 14.58 11.60
C MET A 215 19.54 15.34 10.32
N SER A 216 20.52 16.07 9.78
CA SER A 216 20.37 16.73 8.47
C SER A 216 20.03 15.72 7.37
N GLU A 217 20.66 14.54 7.35
CA GLU A 217 20.40 13.52 6.34
C GLU A 217 19.02 12.87 6.51
N VAL A 218 18.58 12.71 7.77
CA VAL A 218 17.23 12.23 8.11
C VAL A 218 16.18 13.24 7.67
N ASP A 219 16.42 14.53 7.92
CA ASP A 219 15.54 15.62 7.51
C ASP A 219 15.43 15.70 5.99
N ASP A 220 16.55 15.61 5.26
CA ASP A 220 16.56 15.58 3.80
C ASP A 220 15.72 14.41 3.27
N LEU A 221 15.88 13.22 3.86
CA LEU A 221 15.07 12.05 3.51
C LEU A 221 13.58 12.31 3.77
N PHE A 222 13.21 12.81 4.95
CA PHE A 222 11.81 13.05 5.32
C PHE A 222 11.17 14.14 4.47
N TRP A 223 11.84 15.27 4.25
CA TRP A 223 11.35 16.32 3.37
C TRP A 223 11.19 15.83 1.94
N SER A 224 12.10 14.97 1.46
CA SER A 224 11.90 14.33 0.16
C SER A 224 10.59 13.54 0.09
N ILE A 225 10.13 12.95 1.18
CA ILE A 225 8.90 12.15 1.21
C ILE A 225 7.65 13.02 1.21
N VAL A 226 7.66 14.10 2.01
CA VAL A 226 6.45 14.87 2.36
C VAL A 226 6.28 16.16 1.56
N GLN A 227 7.32 16.61 0.86
CA GLN A 227 7.27 17.77 -0.01
C GLN A 227 6.84 17.37 -1.43
N ARG A 228 5.92 18.16 -2.00
CA ARG A 228 5.51 18.06 -3.40
C ARG A 228 5.67 19.42 -4.05
N GLU A 229 6.39 19.44 -5.17
CA GLU A 229 6.51 20.62 -6.02
C GLU A 229 5.64 20.43 -7.25
N GLY A 230 4.75 21.39 -7.48
CA GLY A 230 3.88 21.47 -8.64
C GLY A 230 4.37 22.52 -9.64
N PRO A 231 3.69 22.62 -10.80
CA PRO A 231 3.92 23.71 -11.72
C PRO A 231 3.67 25.08 -11.06
N SER A 232 4.36 26.11 -11.55
CA SER A 232 4.04 27.52 -11.24
C SER A 232 4.10 27.90 -9.75
N SER A 233 5.19 27.54 -9.06
CA SER A 233 5.45 27.90 -7.65
C SER A 233 4.46 27.33 -6.63
N ILE A 234 3.64 26.34 -7.03
CA ILE A 234 2.79 25.59 -6.10
C ILE A 234 3.67 24.56 -5.40
N SER A 235 3.73 24.60 -4.07
CA SER A 235 4.38 23.58 -3.27
C SER A 235 3.50 23.17 -2.11
N HIS A 236 3.49 21.89 -1.79
CA HIS A 236 2.83 21.35 -0.60
C HIS A 236 3.89 20.75 0.32
N ASN A 237 3.91 21.22 1.57
CA ASN A 237 4.80 20.73 2.62
C ASN A 237 3.95 20.09 3.71
N ASP A 238 3.87 18.76 3.72
CA ASP A 238 3.07 18.02 4.69
C ASP A 238 3.80 17.92 6.03
N ARG A 239 3.61 18.94 6.88
CA ARG A 239 4.20 18.98 8.22
C ARG A 239 3.63 17.92 9.15
N GLY A 240 2.39 17.48 8.94
CA GLY A 240 1.77 16.40 9.71
C GLY A 240 2.50 15.09 9.48
N ASP A 241 2.70 14.73 8.21
CA ASP A 241 3.47 13.55 7.83
C ASP A 241 4.93 13.62 8.30
N TYR A 242 5.57 14.79 8.24
CA TYR A 242 6.92 14.97 8.76
C TYR A 242 6.99 14.62 10.26
N MET A 243 6.03 15.12 11.04
CA MET A 243 5.96 14.83 12.48
C MET A 243 5.68 13.35 12.76
N LEU A 244 4.83 12.71 11.95
CA LEU A 244 4.55 11.27 12.05
C LEU A 244 5.77 10.42 11.68
N LEU A 245 6.53 10.78 10.64
CA LEU A 245 7.81 10.14 10.33
C LEU A 245 8.79 10.25 11.51
N GLY A 246 8.87 11.41 12.15
CA GLY A 246 9.65 11.60 13.38
C GLY A 246 9.13 10.79 14.56
N TYR A 247 7.81 10.64 14.71
CA TYR A 247 7.19 9.77 15.70
C TYR A 247 7.59 8.31 15.48
N PHE A 248 7.46 7.80 14.25
CA PHE A 248 7.81 6.42 13.93
C PHE A 248 9.31 6.16 13.94
N LEU A 249 10.14 7.17 13.69
CA LEU A 249 11.59 7.05 13.90
C LEU A 249 11.94 6.70 15.35
N LYS A 250 11.14 7.12 16.34
CA LYS A 250 11.35 6.78 17.77
C LYS A 250 11.20 5.29 18.06
N THR A 251 10.53 4.53 17.20
CA THR A 251 10.50 3.06 17.30
C THR A 251 11.90 2.47 17.10
N GLY A 252 12.77 3.19 16.38
CA GLY A 252 14.14 2.82 16.07
C GLY A 252 14.25 1.58 15.18
N LYS A 253 13.16 1.03 14.64
CA LYS A 253 13.22 -0.12 13.74
C LYS A 253 11.99 -0.21 12.85
N PRO A 254 12.06 -0.87 11.68
CA PRO A 254 10.88 -1.13 10.88
C PRO A 254 9.91 -2.02 11.68
N ILE A 255 8.69 -1.56 11.92
CA ILE A 255 7.65 -2.34 12.61
C ILE A 255 6.52 -2.75 11.67
N PRO A 256 5.88 -3.91 11.85
CA PRO A 256 4.78 -4.37 11.01
C PRO A 256 3.70 -3.29 10.83
N MET A 257 3.19 -3.15 9.61
CA MET A 257 2.28 -2.04 9.29
C MET A 257 0.95 -2.14 10.03
N THR A 258 0.46 -3.34 10.30
CA THR A 258 -0.74 -3.54 11.13
C THR A 258 -0.61 -2.87 12.50
N TRP A 259 0.59 -2.77 13.05
CA TRP A 259 0.82 -2.08 14.31
C TRP A 259 0.73 -0.56 14.10
N LEU A 260 1.41 -0.02 13.08
CA LEU A 260 1.36 1.40 12.70
C LEU A 260 -0.08 1.89 12.44
N ILE A 261 -0.84 1.07 11.70
CA ILE A 261 -2.23 1.33 11.34
C ILE A 261 -3.09 1.48 12.59
N ASN A 262 -2.96 0.55 13.55
CA ASN A 262 -3.74 0.56 14.79
C ASN A 262 -3.23 1.58 15.82
N GLU A 263 -1.95 1.93 15.81
CA GLU A 263 -1.36 2.85 16.80
C GLU A 263 -1.67 4.31 16.51
N LYS A 264 -1.62 4.73 15.23
CA LYS A 264 -1.67 6.17 14.90
C LYS A 264 -2.25 6.50 13.54
N VAL A 265 -2.02 5.69 12.51
CA VAL A 265 -2.40 6.10 11.13
C VAL A 265 -3.91 6.18 10.97
N LEU A 266 -4.68 5.25 11.53
CA LEU A 266 -6.15 5.34 11.48
C LEU A 266 -6.67 6.50 12.32
N GLU A 267 -6.15 6.69 13.54
CA GLU A 267 -6.54 7.82 14.39
C GLU A 267 -6.34 9.16 13.68
N GLU A 268 -5.20 9.37 13.02
CA GLU A 268 -4.93 10.62 12.29
C GLU A 268 -5.81 10.77 11.04
N VAL A 269 -6.12 9.67 10.34
CA VAL A 269 -7.08 9.68 9.22
C VAL A 269 -8.48 10.04 9.71
N GLU A 270 -8.92 9.43 10.81
CA GLU A 270 -10.22 9.68 11.43
C GLU A 270 -10.32 11.09 12.00
N CYS A 271 -9.29 11.57 12.70
CA CYS A 271 -9.27 12.93 13.27
C CYS A 271 -9.15 14.03 12.21
N ALA A 272 -8.50 13.76 11.07
CA ALA A 272 -8.41 14.71 9.97
C ALA A 272 -9.73 14.83 9.18
N TRP A 273 -10.64 13.85 9.32
CA TRP A 273 -11.94 13.84 8.69
C TRP A 273 -12.98 14.20 9.73
N GLU A 274 -13.55 15.40 9.66
CA GLU A 274 -14.68 15.76 10.52
C GLU A 274 -15.81 14.75 10.28
N GLU A 275 -16.15 13.95 11.30
CA GLU A 275 -17.39 13.15 11.27
C GLU A 275 -18.55 14.15 11.33
N GLU A 276 -19.15 14.45 10.17
CA GLU A 276 -20.39 15.22 10.14
C GLU A 276 -21.45 14.45 10.92
N GLU A 277 -22.17 15.10 11.83
CA GLU A 277 -23.26 14.53 12.65
C GLU A 277 -24.48 14.03 11.83
N CYS A 278 -24.35 13.90 10.51
CA CYS A 278 -25.40 13.46 9.61
C CYS A 278 -25.33 11.94 9.39
N ASP A 279 -26.40 11.23 9.79
CA ASP A 279 -26.54 9.77 9.59
C ASP A 279 -26.38 9.31 8.12
N ASP A 280 -26.51 10.23 7.16
CA ASP A 280 -26.38 9.97 5.72
C ASP A 280 -24.96 10.29 5.17
N GLY A 281 -23.93 10.44 6.02
CA GLY A 281 -22.53 10.66 5.62
C GLY A 281 -21.74 9.38 5.30
N TYR A 282 -20.55 9.51 4.68
CA TYR A 282 -19.59 8.40 4.62
C TYR A 282 -18.91 8.24 5.98
N GLN A 283 -18.92 7.03 6.52
CA GLN A 283 -18.38 6.74 7.84
C GLN A 283 -16.89 6.39 7.73
N ILE A 284 -16.00 7.23 8.27
CA ILE A 284 -14.55 7.02 8.19
C ILE A 284 -14.12 5.73 8.93
N SER A 285 -14.84 5.37 9.98
CA SER A 285 -14.66 4.10 10.71
C SER A 285 -14.81 2.84 9.84
N SER A 286 -15.48 2.93 8.67
CA SER A 286 -15.53 1.83 7.70
C SER A 286 -14.14 1.42 7.19
N VAL A 287 -13.16 2.33 7.18
CA VAL A 287 -11.77 2.02 6.81
C VAL A 287 -11.15 1.06 7.82
N ALA A 288 -11.23 1.40 9.11
CA ALA A 288 -10.72 0.57 10.19
C ALA A 288 -11.42 -0.80 10.21
N GLN A 289 -12.75 -0.82 10.04
CA GLN A 289 -13.53 -2.06 9.96
C GLN A 289 -13.07 -2.93 8.80
N TYR A 290 -12.92 -2.37 7.60
CA TYR A 290 -12.47 -3.10 6.41
C TYR A 290 -11.08 -3.70 6.60
N LEU A 291 -10.11 -2.89 7.06
CA LEU A 291 -8.74 -3.35 7.31
C LEU A 291 -8.67 -4.42 8.38
N SER A 292 -9.46 -4.28 9.47
CA SER A 292 -9.52 -5.28 10.53
C SER A 292 -10.03 -6.63 10.04
N ARG A 293 -10.95 -6.65 9.07
CA ARG A 293 -11.49 -7.87 8.48
C ARG A 293 -10.52 -8.55 7.51
N VAL A 294 -9.69 -7.76 6.81
CA VAL A 294 -8.88 -8.24 5.69
C VAL A 294 -7.44 -8.55 6.08
N ILE A 295 -6.87 -7.76 7.00
CA ILE A 295 -5.45 -7.85 7.35
C ILE A 295 -5.23 -8.57 8.69
N ARG A 296 -6.18 -8.51 9.65
CA ARG A 296 -6.04 -9.34 10.86
C ARG A 296 -6.37 -10.79 10.52
N ALA A 297 -5.41 -11.67 10.78
CA ALA A 297 -5.60 -13.10 10.86
C ALA A 297 -5.72 -13.54 12.32
#